data_AF-A0A5K0YEF3-F1
#
_entry.id   AF-A0A5K0YEF3-F1
#
_cell.length_a   1.000
_cell.length_b   1.000
_cell.length_c   1.000
_cell.angle_alpha   90.00
_cell.angle_beta   90.00
_cell.angle_gamma   90.00
#
_symmetry.space_group_name_H-M   'P 1'
#
loop_
_entity.id
_entity.type
_entity.pdbx_description
1 polymer ?
#
loop_
_entity_poly.entity_id
_entity_poly.type
_entity_poly.pdbx_seq_one_letter_code
_entity_poly.pdbx_strand_id
1 'polypeptide(L)' 'RNVVLDEYGNPKVVNDGVTIARAIELADAMENAGAALIRE' A
#
# COMPACT_ATOMS: atom_id res chain seq x y z
N ARG A 1 7.60 -3.78 -13.09
CA ARG A 1 6.78 -4.87 -12.53
C ARG A 1 5.51 -4.23 -12.01
N ASN A 2 4.32 -4.77 -12.34
CA ASN A 2 3.06 -4.13 -11.96
C ASN A 2 2.56 -4.69 -10.63
N VAL A 3 1.83 -3.86 -9.88
CA VAL A 3 1.13 -4.21 -8.64
C VAL A 3 -0.36 -4.03 -8.87
N VAL A 4 -1.16 -4.93 -8.33
CA VAL A 4 -2.63 -4.86 -8.38
C VAL A 4 -3.11 -4.45 -7.00
N LEU A 5 -3.82 -3.33 -6.92
CA LEU A 5 -4.48 -2.85 -5.71
C LEU A 5 -5.97 -3.18 -5.80
N ASP A 6 -6.56 -3.65 -4.72
CA ASP A 6 -8.01 -3.82 -4.61
C ASP A 6 -8.61 -2.58 -3.93
N GLU A 7 -9.25 -1.72 -4.72
CA GLU A 7 -9.99 -0.56 -4.21
C GLU A 7 -11.49 -0.92 -4.18
N TYR A 8 -11.93 -1.59 -3.11
CA TYR A 8 -13.34 -1.91 -2.84
C TYR A 8 -14.04 -2.71 -3.97
N GLY A 9 -13.38 -3.74 -4.49
CA GLY A 9 -13.93 -4.58 -5.54
C GLY A 9 -13.66 -4.07 -6.96
N ASN A 10 -12.92 -2.97 -7.11
CA ASN A 10 -12.35 -2.57 -8.39
C ASN A 10 -10.83 -2.78 -8.38
N PRO A 11 -10.31 -3.80 -9.09
CA PRO A 11 -8.88 -4.02 -9.16
C PRO A 11 -8.22 -2.96 -10.04
N LYS A 12 -7.24 -2.25 -9.48
CA LYS A 12 -6.47 -1.20 -10.14
C LYS A 12 -5.03 -1.65 -10.33
N VAL A 13 -4.56 -1.61 -11.58
CA VAL A 13 -3.17 -1.95 -11.91
C VAL A 13 -2.31 -0.69 -11.84
N VAL A 14 -1.26 -0.72 -11.02
CA VAL A 14 -0.38 0.43 -10.78
C VAL A 14 1.08 0.02 -10.91
N ASN A 15 1.91 0.95 -11.38
CA ASN A 15 3.37 0.80 -11.45
C ASN A 15 4.09 1.91 -10.68
N ASP A 16 3.36 2.92 -10.20
CA ASP A 16 3.90 4.03 -9.41
C ASP A 16 4.11 3.63 -7.94
N GLY A 17 5.37 3.68 -7.49
CA GLY A 17 5.76 3.30 -6.14
C GLY A 17 5.13 4.17 -5.05
N VAL A 18 4.86 5.45 -5.34
CA VAL A 18 4.25 6.37 -4.38
C VAL A 18 2.80 5.97 -4.09
N THR A 19 2.04 5.70 -5.13
CA THR A 19 0.65 5.21 -5.02
C THR A 19 0.60 3.86 -4.33
N ILE A 20 1.51 2.94 -4.67
CA ILE A 20 1.61 1.62 -4.02
C ILE A 20 1.88 1.78 -2.53
N ALA A 21 2.90 2.56 -2.14
CA ALA A 21 3.24 2.75 -0.73
C ALA A 21 2.07 3.34 0.07
N ARG A 22 1.33 4.29 -0.53
CA ARG A 22 0.16 4.93 0.10
C ARG A 22 -0.99 3.96 0.39
N ALA A 23 -1.11 2.90 -0.39
CA ALA A 23 -2.17 1.89 -0.25
C ALA A 23 -1.80 0.73 0.69
N ILE A 24 -0.57 0.67 1.20
CA ILE A 24 -0.16 -0.37 2.15
C ILE A 24 -0.74 -0.05 3.53
N GLU A 25 -1.52 -0.98 4.06
CA GLU A 25 -2.01 -1.01 5.43
C GLU A 25 -1.80 -2.42 5.99
N LEU A 26 -1.27 -2.51 7.20
CA LEU A 26 -0.98 -3.77 7.88
C LEU A 26 -1.97 -3.98 9.02
N ALA A 27 -2.39 -5.22 9.24
CA ALA A 27 -3.36 -5.56 10.28
C ALA A 27 -2.78 -5.39 11.69
N ASP A 28 -1.47 -5.62 11.86
CA ASP A 28 -0.78 -5.40 13.12
C ASP A 28 -0.43 -3.92 13.29
N ALA A 29 -0.76 -3.36 14.45
CA ALA A 29 -0.58 -1.94 14.73
C ALA A 29 0.90 -1.53 14.84
N MET A 30 1.77 -2.39 15.38
CA MET A 30 3.20 -2.12 15.49
C MET A 30 3.87 -2.17 14.11
N GLU A 31 3.53 -3.16 13.30
CA GLU A 31 4.03 -3.25 11.93
C GLU A 31 3.53 -2.09 11.07
N ASN A 32 2.24 -1.73 11.18
CA ASN A 32 1.65 -0.61 10.46
C ASN A 32 2.30 0.72 10.86
N ALA A 33 2.58 0.92 12.15
CA ALA A 33 3.32 2.09 12.63
C ALA A 33 4.74 2.13 12.02
N GLY A 34 5.45 1.01 12.00
CA GLY A 34 6.77 0.91 11.36
C GLY A 34 6.72 1.21 9.85
N ALA A 35 5.74 0.65 9.15
CA ALA A 35 5.55 0.89 7.72
C ALA A 35 5.19 2.35 7.41
N ALA A 36 4.38 2.98 8.26
CA ALA A 36 4.02 4.40 8.14
C ALA A 36 5.24 5.32 8.30
N LEU A 37 6.16 4.99 9.22
CA LEU A 37 7.40 5.77 9.43
C LEU A 37 8.35 5.73 8.23
N ILE A 38 8.40 4.60 7.51
CA ILE A 38 9.27 4.46 6.33
C ILE A 38 8.69 5.19 5.10
N ARG A 39 7.39 5.50 5.13
CA ARG A 39 6.67 6.12 4.01
C ARG A 39 6.85 7.65 3.95
N GLU A 40 7.48 8.24 4.97
CA GLU A 40 7.90 9.64 5.03
C GLU A 40 9.19 9.89 4.24
#